data_AF-A0A2P5DRL7-F1
#
_entry.id   AF-A0A2P5DRL7-F1
#
_cell.length_a   1.000
_cell.length_b   1.000
_cell.length_c   1.000
_cell.angle_alpha   90.00
_cell.angle_beta   90.00
_cell.angle_gamma   90.00
#
_symmetry.space_group_name_H-M   'P 1'
#
loop_
_entity.id
_entity.type
_entity.pdbx_description
1 polymer ?
#
loop_
_entity_poly.entity_id
_entity_poly.type
_entity_poly.pdbx_seq_one_letter_code
_entity_poly.pdbx_strand_id
1 'polypeptide(L)'
;MPASETDFDLRPSPQSAFGMGEYTFADVGNLEHCVKYLNQTLVTFGFPASLDLFANDPVSVARTCNCMYALIQQRQRDVEFRESANEQRQRLLSDITRLEAKVERLEGQLQAKDREIATITRTEAKATAGFKSQIEKLQQERDEFQRMVIGNQQVRTQQIHEMKKKEKEYIKLQERLNQVLMEKKKESRSGMEIMNLLQVWGSVPHGDLTGNMLEYSCLPKIKEGRQRGTWNGKKADNDFYKKIVDAYEAKNQELMQENADLKALLRSMQATLLTAAVSFIAALQSEKTLYLSDQTKPKGLNLNYWVQVDMRDFINAPNGSSKQSVAVNEGLDTDPARSPFGGRTDVFDLPFHMARDKIEESLRTKMASIMERMVQSQDAQKRAEVTSEATERELELEAQLVEARSIIQEQASIMSKHLAKSERPREGIVSSTAKGVCN
;
A
#
# COMPACT_ATOMS: atom_id res chain seq x y z
N MET A 1 -14.90 -38.86 0.97
CA MET A 1 -14.38 -39.83 1.95
C MET A 1 -15.06 -39.53 3.27
N PRO A 2 -15.89 -40.43 3.82
CA PRO A 2 -16.54 -40.20 5.11
C PRO A 2 -15.52 -40.33 6.26
N ALA A 3 -15.71 -39.55 7.32
CA ALA A 3 -14.92 -39.68 8.54
C ALA A 3 -15.37 -40.93 9.32
N SER A 4 -14.41 -41.69 9.83
CA SER A 4 -14.66 -42.75 10.81
C SER A 4 -14.58 -42.16 12.22
N GLU A 5 -15.70 -41.65 12.72
CA GLU A 5 -15.88 -41.38 14.14
C GLU A 5 -15.95 -42.72 14.89
N THR A 6 -14.79 -43.23 15.31
CA THR A 6 -14.73 -44.30 16.32
C THR A 6 -14.81 -43.65 17.68
N ASP A 7 -16.03 -43.43 18.14
CA ASP A 7 -16.34 -42.95 19.49
C ASP A 7 -15.79 -43.97 20.51
N PHE A 8 -14.62 -43.66 21.09
CA PHE A 8 -13.95 -44.53 22.05
C PHE A 8 -14.56 -44.27 23.42
N ASP A 9 -15.79 -44.74 23.59
CA ASP A 9 -16.62 -44.58 24.78
C ASP A 9 -15.96 -45.31 25.96
N LEU A 10 -15.04 -44.62 26.63
CA LEU A 10 -14.38 -45.03 27.87
C LEU A 10 -15.38 -44.93 29.03
N ARG A 11 -16.45 -45.72 28.92
CA ARG A 11 -17.36 -46.03 30.01
C ARG A 11 -16.52 -46.37 31.24
N PRO A 12 -16.64 -45.59 32.34
CA PRO A 12 -15.98 -45.97 33.57
C PRO A 12 -16.50 -47.35 33.96
N SER A 13 -15.61 -48.35 33.99
CA SER A 13 -15.91 -49.60 34.69
C SER A 13 -16.45 -49.21 36.05
N PRO A 14 -17.63 -49.71 36.47
CA PRO A 14 -18.24 -49.28 37.71
C PRO A 14 -17.21 -49.49 38.80
N GLN A 15 -16.81 -48.41 39.47
CA GLN A 15 -15.89 -48.49 40.57
C GLN A 15 -16.53 -49.42 41.59
N SER A 16 -16.04 -50.65 41.64
CA SER A 16 -16.34 -51.59 42.68
C SER A 16 -15.73 -51.00 43.94
N ALA A 17 -16.52 -50.18 44.63
CA ALA A 17 -16.34 -49.83 46.02
C ALA A 17 -16.36 -51.14 46.79
N PHE A 18 -15.20 -51.79 46.84
CA PHE A 18 -14.95 -53.00 47.61
C PHE A 18 -15.06 -52.61 49.08
N GLY A 19 -16.29 -52.64 49.59
CA GLY A 19 -16.50 -52.77 51.02
C GLY A 19 -15.74 -54.00 51.48
N MET A 20 -14.99 -53.88 52.57
CA MET A 20 -14.32 -55.01 53.21
C MET A 20 -15.37 -55.88 53.92
N GLY A 21 -16.20 -56.55 53.12
CA GLY A 21 -17.05 -57.66 53.54
C GLY A 21 -16.23 -58.94 53.58
N GLU A 22 -16.44 -59.71 54.65
CA GLU A 22 -15.70 -60.88 55.09
C GLU A 22 -15.44 -61.95 54.00
N TYR A 23 -14.36 -61.78 53.23
CA TYR A 23 -13.71 -62.87 52.48
C TYR A 23 -12.54 -63.42 53.31
N THR A 24 -12.84 -64.27 54.28
CA THR A 24 -11.83 -65.01 55.04
C THR A 24 -11.14 -66.04 54.14
N PHE A 25 -9.95 -65.70 53.66
CA PHE A 25 -9.13 -66.55 52.80
C PHE A 25 -8.74 -67.90 53.45
N ALA A 26 -8.67 -67.97 54.77
CA ALA A 26 -8.37 -69.19 55.51
C ALA A 26 -9.33 -69.40 56.68
N ASP A 27 -9.68 -70.67 56.93
CA ASP A 27 -10.45 -71.16 58.07
C ASP A 27 -9.81 -72.46 58.63
N VAL A 28 -10.38 -73.01 59.70
CA VAL A 28 -9.84 -74.21 60.38
C VAL A 28 -9.89 -75.47 59.51
N GLY A 29 -10.86 -75.58 58.59
CA GLY A 29 -11.02 -76.74 57.71
C GLY A 29 -10.15 -76.70 56.45
N ASN A 30 -9.74 -75.51 55.99
CA ASN A 30 -8.97 -75.32 54.76
C ASN A 30 -7.48 -74.99 54.98
N LEU A 31 -7.04 -74.78 56.22
CA LEU A 31 -5.73 -74.21 56.56
C LEU A 31 -4.53 -74.89 55.88
N GLU A 32 -4.50 -76.22 55.80
CA GLU A 32 -3.41 -76.96 55.14
C GLU A 32 -3.34 -76.66 53.64
N HIS A 33 -4.49 -76.51 52.97
CA HIS A 33 -4.56 -76.13 51.56
C HIS A 33 -4.16 -74.67 51.36
N CYS A 34 -4.58 -73.77 52.24
CA CYS A 34 -4.22 -72.35 52.17
C CYS A 34 -2.72 -72.11 52.41
N VAL A 35 -2.07 -72.83 53.34
CA VAL A 35 -0.61 -72.76 53.52
C VAL A 35 0.13 -73.32 52.31
N LYS A 36 -0.32 -74.45 51.73
CA LYS A 36 0.25 -75.00 50.48
C LYS A 36 0.13 -74.02 49.32
N TYR A 37 -1.06 -73.42 49.14
CA TYR A 37 -1.30 -72.40 48.10
C TYR A 37 -0.41 -71.18 48.30
N LEU A 38 -0.38 -70.58 49.50
CA LEU A 38 0.46 -69.42 49.80
C LEU A 38 1.93 -69.71 49.48
N ASN A 39 2.46 -70.87 49.89
CA ASN A 39 3.85 -71.22 49.64
C ASN A 39 4.16 -71.40 48.14
N GLN A 40 3.26 -72.02 47.38
CA GLN A 40 3.40 -72.15 45.92
C GLN A 40 3.32 -70.78 45.21
N THR A 41 2.39 -69.92 45.63
CA THR A 41 2.22 -68.55 45.13
C THR A 41 3.42 -67.66 45.46
N LEU A 42 3.95 -67.73 46.68
CA LEU A 42 5.13 -66.98 47.10
C LEU A 42 6.37 -67.35 46.26
N VAL A 43 6.61 -68.64 46.03
CA VAL A 43 7.68 -69.10 45.13
C VAL A 43 7.45 -68.62 43.69
N THR A 44 6.20 -68.60 43.22
CA THR A 44 5.83 -68.10 41.87
C THR A 44 6.12 -66.60 41.74
N PHE A 45 5.92 -65.80 42.80
CA PHE A 45 6.30 -64.39 42.86
C PHE A 45 7.78 -64.14 43.25
N GLY A 46 8.61 -65.19 43.33
CA GLY A 46 10.05 -65.07 43.55
C GLY A 46 10.49 -64.91 45.02
N PHE A 47 9.60 -65.18 45.99
CA PHE A 47 9.96 -65.13 47.41
C PHE A 47 10.68 -66.43 47.86
N PRO A 48 11.80 -66.33 48.61
CA PRO A 48 12.74 -67.46 48.79
C PRO A 48 12.40 -68.44 49.93
N ALA A 49 11.24 -68.32 50.59
CA ALA A 49 10.92 -69.15 51.76
C ALA A 49 9.43 -69.52 51.83
N SER A 50 9.18 -70.79 52.14
CA SER A 50 7.87 -71.28 52.58
C SER A 50 7.54 -70.71 53.96
N LEU A 51 6.35 -70.13 54.10
CA LEU A 51 5.71 -69.90 55.39
C LEU A 51 5.49 -71.25 56.07
N ASP A 52 6.28 -71.50 57.11
CA ASP A 52 5.99 -72.53 58.10
C ASP A 52 5.51 -71.82 59.37
N LEU A 53 4.20 -71.87 59.59
CA LEU A 53 3.50 -71.24 60.72
C LEU A 53 3.43 -72.15 61.95
N PHE A 54 3.81 -73.43 61.80
CA PHE A 54 3.75 -74.45 62.86
C PHE A 54 5.14 -74.93 63.30
N ALA A 55 6.21 -74.38 62.72
CA ALA A 55 7.58 -74.63 63.12
C ALA A 55 7.83 -74.28 64.59
N ASN A 56 8.43 -75.22 65.31
CA ASN A 56 8.91 -75.03 66.68
C ASN A 56 10.43 -74.77 66.74
N ASP A 57 11.14 -74.83 65.61
CA ASP A 57 12.57 -74.55 65.55
C ASP A 57 12.84 -73.06 65.18
N PRO A 58 13.81 -72.39 65.82
CA PRO A 58 14.07 -70.97 65.56
C PRO A 58 14.50 -70.63 64.12
N VAL A 59 15.05 -71.58 63.36
CA VAL A 59 15.57 -71.35 62.00
C VAL A 59 14.41 -71.24 61.00
N SER A 60 13.42 -72.12 61.12
CA SER A 60 12.19 -72.06 60.32
C SER A 60 11.34 -70.85 60.67
N VAL A 61 11.20 -70.50 61.95
CA VAL A 61 10.53 -69.25 62.37
C VAL A 61 11.22 -68.03 61.76
N ALA A 62 12.55 -67.96 61.82
CA ALA A 62 13.31 -66.86 61.19
C ALA A 62 13.11 -66.78 59.66
N ARG A 63 13.02 -67.92 58.96
CA ARG A 63 12.70 -67.96 57.51
C ARG A 63 11.30 -67.41 57.24
N THR A 64 10.30 -67.80 58.03
CA THR A 64 8.93 -67.28 57.95
C THR A 64 8.90 -65.76 58.18
N CYS A 65 9.58 -65.26 59.21
CA CYS A 65 9.69 -63.81 59.48
C CYS A 65 10.37 -63.04 58.34
N ASN A 66 11.46 -63.57 57.78
CA ASN A 66 12.15 -62.95 56.64
C ASN A 66 11.26 -62.91 55.37
N CYS A 67 10.43 -63.92 55.15
CA CYS A 67 9.44 -63.93 54.07
C CYS A 67 8.37 -62.84 54.26
N MET A 68 7.80 -62.75 55.46
CA MET A 68 6.84 -61.69 55.84
C MET A 68 7.44 -60.29 55.70
N TYR A 69 8.69 -60.10 56.12
CA TYR A 69 9.41 -58.84 55.96
C TYR A 69 9.62 -58.48 54.48
N ALA A 70 10.02 -59.45 53.65
CA ALA A 70 10.17 -59.24 52.20
C ALA A 70 8.84 -58.85 51.52
N LEU A 71 7.72 -59.43 51.94
CA LEU A 71 6.38 -59.07 51.45
C LEU A 71 6.01 -57.63 51.82
N ILE A 72 6.26 -57.21 53.07
CA ILE A 72 6.02 -55.83 53.53
C ILE A 72 6.91 -54.85 52.75
N GLN A 73 8.20 -55.18 52.56
CA GLN A 73 9.15 -54.36 51.82
C GLN A 73 8.85 -54.28 50.31
N GLN A 74 8.30 -55.34 49.71
CA GLN A 74 7.76 -55.26 48.34
C GLN A 74 6.54 -54.35 48.30
N ARG A 75 5.60 -54.51 49.24
CA ARG A 75 4.38 -53.69 49.29
C ARG A 75 4.66 -52.21 49.50
N GLN A 76 5.65 -51.84 50.32
CA GLN A 76 6.07 -50.45 50.52
C GLN A 76 6.60 -49.84 49.21
N ARG A 77 7.53 -50.52 48.53
CA ARG A 77 8.04 -50.08 47.21
C ARG A 77 6.95 -50.02 46.14
N ASP A 78 5.99 -50.94 46.14
CA ASP A 78 4.84 -50.92 45.24
C ASP A 78 3.84 -49.78 45.54
N VAL A 79 3.78 -49.28 46.77
CA VAL A 79 3.03 -48.06 47.14
C VAL A 79 3.77 -46.83 46.63
N GLU A 80 5.04 -46.67 47.00
CA GLU A 80 5.90 -45.54 46.60
C GLU A 80 5.97 -45.38 45.07
N PHE A 81 6.12 -46.49 44.33
CA PHE A 81 6.13 -46.48 42.87
C PHE A 81 4.78 -46.01 42.29
N ARG A 82 3.66 -46.48 42.84
CA ARG A 82 2.31 -46.06 42.39
C ARG A 82 1.99 -44.61 42.77
N GLU A 83 2.51 -44.11 43.87
CA GLU A 83 2.40 -42.71 44.27
C GLU A 83 3.20 -41.81 43.33
N SER A 84 4.48 -42.12 43.09
CA SER A 84 5.34 -41.42 42.13
C SER A 84 4.76 -41.41 40.71
N ALA A 85 4.25 -42.55 40.22
CA ALA A 85 3.58 -42.63 38.92
C ALA A 85 2.29 -41.81 38.87
N ASN A 86 1.51 -41.75 39.97
CA ASN A 86 0.33 -40.89 40.05
C ASN A 86 0.70 -39.41 40.07
N GLU A 87 1.73 -39.00 40.80
CA GLU A 87 2.21 -37.61 40.75
C GLU A 87 2.62 -37.20 39.34
N GLN A 88 3.41 -38.04 38.65
CA GLN A 88 3.78 -37.79 37.26
C GLN A 88 2.54 -37.64 36.35
N ARG A 89 1.54 -38.52 36.52
CA ARG A 89 0.26 -38.44 35.80
C ARG A 89 -0.48 -37.11 36.08
N GLN A 90 -0.53 -36.64 37.33
CA GLN A 90 -1.18 -35.36 37.65
C GLN A 90 -0.42 -34.14 37.09
N ARG A 91 0.91 -34.18 37.08
CA ARG A 91 1.75 -33.15 36.44
C ARG A 91 1.48 -33.10 34.93
N LEU A 92 1.47 -34.26 34.26
CA LEU A 92 1.17 -34.36 32.83
C LEU A 92 -0.24 -33.89 32.48
N LEU A 93 -1.26 -34.21 33.30
CA LEU A 93 -2.61 -33.68 33.10
C LEU A 93 -2.67 -32.15 33.21
N SER A 94 -1.93 -31.58 34.18
CA SER A 94 -1.82 -30.12 34.33
C SER A 94 -1.12 -29.47 33.13
N ASP A 95 -0.10 -30.13 32.57
CA ASP A 95 0.58 -29.71 31.35
C ASP A 95 -0.32 -29.80 30.11
N ILE A 96 -1.14 -30.85 30.00
CA ILE A 96 -2.13 -31.01 28.93
C ILE A 96 -3.11 -29.83 28.95
N THR A 97 -3.77 -29.55 30.08
CA THR A 97 -4.72 -28.43 30.20
C THR A 97 -4.07 -27.07 29.89
N ARG A 98 -2.81 -26.88 30.28
CA ARG A 98 -2.03 -25.67 29.93
C ARG A 98 -1.73 -25.56 28.43
N LEU A 99 -1.48 -26.68 27.76
CA LEU A 99 -1.24 -26.72 26.32
C LEU A 99 -2.54 -26.54 25.52
N GLU A 100 -3.65 -27.15 25.96
CA GLU A 100 -5.00 -27.00 25.38
C GLU A 100 -5.42 -25.53 25.36
N ALA A 101 -5.33 -24.83 26.50
CA ALA A 101 -5.63 -23.40 26.59
C ALA A 101 -4.70 -22.53 25.70
N LYS A 102 -3.45 -22.97 25.47
CA LYS A 102 -2.54 -22.29 24.54
C LYS A 102 -2.94 -22.51 23.07
N VAL A 103 -3.41 -23.71 22.72
CA VAL A 103 -3.92 -24.03 21.38
C VAL A 103 -5.15 -23.19 21.07
N GLU A 104 -6.16 -23.19 21.95
CA GLU A 104 -7.39 -22.39 21.79
C GLU A 104 -7.06 -20.89 21.56
N ARG A 105 -6.12 -20.34 22.33
CA ARG A 105 -5.67 -18.95 22.17
C ARG A 105 -5.00 -18.71 20.82
N LEU A 106 -4.20 -19.65 20.31
CA LEU A 106 -3.53 -19.55 19.01
C LEU A 106 -4.52 -19.70 17.85
N GLU A 107 -5.52 -20.58 17.97
CA GLU A 107 -6.61 -20.73 17.00
C GLU A 107 -7.44 -19.43 16.90
N GLY A 108 -7.74 -18.80 18.05
CA GLY A 108 -8.37 -17.47 18.07
C GLY A 108 -7.54 -16.39 17.38
N GLN A 109 -6.21 -16.41 17.54
CA GLN A 109 -5.30 -15.50 16.82
C GLN A 109 -5.25 -15.78 15.31
N LEU A 110 -5.26 -17.04 14.91
CA LEU A 110 -5.29 -17.45 13.50
C LEU A 110 -6.57 -16.94 12.83
N GLN A 111 -7.75 -17.21 13.43
CA GLN A 111 -9.02 -16.71 12.92
C GLN A 111 -9.09 -15.18 12.83
N ALA A 112 -8.45 -14.47 13.76
CA ALA A 112 -8.36 -13.00 13.71
C ALA A 112 -7.52 -12.54 12.51
N LYS A 113 -6.37 -13.21 12.25
CA LYS A 113 -5.51 -12.92 11.11
C LYS A 113 -6.15 -13.27 9.77
N ASP A 114 -6.92 -14.35 9.68
CA ASP A 114 -7.69 -14.68 8.46
C ASP A 114 -8.73 -13.60 8.12
N ARG A 115 -9.40 -13.03 9.14
CA ARG A 115 -10.35 -11.92 8.97
C ARG A 115 -9.65 -10.63 8.54
N GLU A 116 -8.46 -10.37 9.06
CA GLU A 116 -7.61 -9.23 8.68
C GLU A 116 -7.15 -9.35 7.22
N ILE A 117 -6.61 -10.51 6.82
CA ILE A 117 -6.23 -10.83 5.43
C ILE A 117 -7.44 -10.64 4.49
N ALA A 118 -8.59 -11.24 4.81
CA ALA A 118 -9.81 -11.10 4.01
C ALA A 118 -10.31 -9.65 3.90
N THR A 119 -9.95 -8.77 4.84
CA THR A 119 -10.25 -7.34 4.79
C THR A 119 -9.26 -6.63 3.88
N ILE A 120 -7.96 -6.86 4.06
CA ILE A 120 -6.88 -6.29 3.24
C ILE A 120 -7.10 -6.64 1.76
N THR A 121 -7.30 -7.92 1.42
CA THR A 121 -7.53 -8.37 0.03
C THR A 121 -8.74 -7.68 -0.62
N ARG A 122 -9.81 -7.40 0.11
CA ARG A 122 -10.96 -6.64 -0.42
C ARG A 122 -10.61 -5.17 -0.68
N THR A 123 -9.85 -4.55 0.21
CA THR A 123 -9.40 -3.16 0.01
C THR A 123 -8.42 -3.03 -1.15
N GLU A 124 -7.49 -3.99 -1.30
CA GLU A 124 -6.54 -4.08 -2.41
C GLU A 124 -7.24 -4.29 -3.75
N ALA A 125 -8.22 -5.22 -3.82
CA ALA A 125 -9.01 -5.43 -5.02
C ALA A 125 -9.78 -4.16 -5.44
N LYS A 126 -10.36 -3.43 -4.48
CA LYS A 126 -11.03 -2.15 -4.72
C LYS A 126 -10.06 -1.07 -5.21
N ALA A 127 -8.87 -0.96 -4.60
CA ALA A 127 -7.84 -0.02 -5.03
C ALA A 127 -7.34 -0.34 -6.45
N THR A 128 -7.10 -1.61 -6.75
CA THR A 128 -6.69 -2.11 -8.06
C THR A 128 -7.72 -1.79 -9.14
N ALA A 129 -9.02 -1.97 -8.87
CA ALA A 129 -10.09 -1.58 -9.78
C ALA A 129 -10.12 -0.05 -10.01
N GLY A 130 -9.91 0.74 -8.95
CA GLY A 130 -9.78 2.20 -9.05
C GLY A 130 -8.60 2.63 -9.93
N PHE A 131 -7.42 2.03 -9.76
CA PHE A 131 -6.27 2.31 -10.60
C PHE A 131 -6.48 1.91 -12.06
N LYS A 132 -7.10 0.76 -12.34
CA LYS A 132 -7.46 0.35 -13.72
C LYS A 132 -8.36 1.39 -14.39
N SER A 133 -9.42 1.84 -13.73
CA SER A 133 -10.30 2.88 -14.26
C SER A 133 -9.56 4.21 -14.50
N GLN A 134 -8.60 4.56 -13.65
CA GLN A 134 -7.79 5.77 -13.85
C GLN A 134 -6.81 5.65 -15.03
N ILE A 135 -6.22 4.46 -15.24
CA ILE A 135 -5.37 4.16 -16.41
C ILE A 135 -6.19 4.26 -17.70
N GLU A 136 -7.40 3.69 -17.74
CA GLU A 136 -8.30 3.76 -18.89
C GLU A 136 -8.66 5.20 -19.27
N LYS A 137 -8.96 6.07 -18.28
CA LYS A 137 -9.20 7.51 -18.50
C LYS A 137 -7.98 8.21 -19.10
N LEU A 138 -6.80 7.99 -18.55
CA LEU A 138 -5.56 8.59 -19.06
C LEU A 138 -5.22 8.10 -20.48
N GLN A 139 -5.55 6.84 -20.81
CA GLN A 139 -5.44 6.32 -22.17
C GLN A 139 -6.39 7.04 -23.13
N GLN A 140 -7.66 7.22 -22.74
CA GLN A 140 -8.67 7.94 -23.54
C GLN A 140 -8.28 9.40 -23.78
N GLU A 141 -7.85 10.13 -22.74
CA GLU A 141 -7.36 11.50 -22.85
C GLU A 141 -6.16 11.58 -23.81
N ARG A 142 -5.19 10.66 -23.67
CA ARG A 142 -4.03 10.57 -24.57
C ARG A 142 -4.43 10.30 -26.03
N ASP A 143 -5.40 9.42 -26.28
CA ASP A 143 -5.91 9.15 -27.63
C ASP A 143 -6.72 10.33 -28.22
N GLU A 144 -7.38 11.13 -27.38
CA GLU A 144 -8.04 12.38 -27.80
C GLU A 144 -7.02 13.49 -28.12
N PHE A 145 -6.01 13.70 -27.27
CA PHE A 145 -4.91 14.62 -27.57
C PHE A 145 -4.16 14.20 -28.85
N GLN A 146 -3.91 12.90 -29.05
CA GLN A 146 -3.25 12.40 -30.26
C GLN A 146 -4.08 12.69 -31.53
N ARG A 147 -5.41 12.49 -31.47
CA ARG A 147 -6.33 12.89 -32.56
C ARG A 147 -6.31 14.40 -32.81
N MET A 148 -6.32 15.21 -31.75
CA MET A 148 -6.27 16.68 -31.86
C MET A 148 -4.97 17.18 -32.49
N VAL A 149 -3.81 16.61 -32.11
CA VAL A 149 -2.50 16.94 -32.69
C VAL A 149 -2.46 16.61 -34.18
N ILE A 150 -2.97 15.45 -34.59
CA ILE A 150 -3.05 15.07 -36.01
C ILE A 150 -3.94 16.03 -36.78
N GLY A 151 -5.13 16.36 -36.25
CA GLY A 151 -6.04 17.33 -36.86
C GLY A 151 -5.43 18.73 -36.98
N ASN A 152 -4.74 19.21 -35.95
CA ASN A 152 -4.05 20.51 -35.98
C ASN A 152 -2.93 20.54 -37.04
N GLN A 153 -2.15 19.46 -37.14
CA GLN A 153 -1.10 19.33 -38.16
C GLN A 153 -1.67 19.28 -39.60
N GLN A 154 -2.84 18.67 -39.80
CA GLN A 154 -3.58 18.72 -41.08
C GLN A 154 -4.03 20.14 -41.41
N VAL A 155 -4.68 20.84 -40.48
CA VAL A 155 -5.13 22.24 -40.67
C VAL A 155 -3.94 23.16 -40.97
N ARG A 156 -2.82 23.02 -40.25
CA ARG A 156 -1.59 23.78 -40.51
C ARG A 156 -1.04 23.53 -41.91
N THR A 157 -1.08 22.27 -42.37
CA THR A 157 -0.65 21.89 -43.73
C THR A 157 -1.55 22.53 -44.78
N GLN A 158 -2.88 22.48 -44.59
CA GLN A 158 -3.86 23.11 -45.48
C GLN A 158 -3.66 24.64 -45.55
N GLN A 159 -3.48 25.32 -44.42
CA GLN A 159 -3.20 26.76 -44.35
C GLN A 159 -1.92 27.13 -45.12
N ILE A 160 -0.85 26.32 -45.03
CA ILE A 160 0.39 26.52 -45.80
C ILE A 160 0.12 26.42 -47.31
N HIS A 161 -0.72 25.48 -47.76
CA HIS A 161 -1.09 25.37 -49.17
C HIS A 161 -1.92 26.55 -49.67
N GLU A 162 -2.89 27.04 -48.87
CA GLU A 162 -3.67 28.24 -49.21
C GLU A 162 -2.80 29.50 -49.26
N MET A 163 -1.90 29.68 -48.30
CA MET A 163 -0.95 30.80 -48.31
C MET A 163 -0.06 30.78 -49.55
N LYS A 164 0.51 29.63 -49.91
CA LYS A 164 1.29 29.47 -51.15
C LYS A 164 0.48 29.69 -52.43
N LYS A 165 -0.84 29.47 -52.41
CA LYS A 165 -1.73 29.80 -53.53
C LYS A 165 -1.91 31.32 -53.66
N LYS A 166 -2.25 31.99 -52.55
CA LYS A 166 -2.41 33.45 -52.48
C LYS A 166 -1.12 34.18 -52.83
N GLU A 167 0.03 33.68 -52.39
CA GLU A 167 1.36 34.20 -52.72
C GLU A 167 1.64 34.16 -54.24
N LYS A 168 1.31 33.05 -54.92
CA LYS A 168 1.40 32.95 -56.39
C LYS A 168 0.44 33.89 -57.12
N GLU A 169 -0.75 34.14 -56.57
CA GLU A 169 -1.70 35.12 -57.11
C GLU A 169 -1.21 36.56 -56.92
N TYR A 170 -0.61 36.86 -55.77
CA TYR A 170 0.02 38.15 -55.47
C TYR A 170 1.20 38.44 -56.41
N ILE A 171 2.10 37.47 -56.62
CA ILE A 171 3.22 37.59 -57.57
C ILE A 171 2.69 37.91 -58.98
N LYS A 172 1.69 37.18 -59.48
CA LYS A 172 1.07 37.47 -60.79
C LYS A 172 0.42 38.85 -60.88
N LEU A 173 -0.17 39.34 -59.79
CA LEU A 173 -0.77 40.68 -59.73
C LEU A 173 0.32 41.76 -59.71
N GLN A 174 1.42 41.54 -58.99
CA GLN A 174 2.59 42.40 -58.97
C GLN A 174 3.28 42.46 -60.33
N GLU A 175 3.41 41.34 -61.04
CA GLU A 175 3.89 41.28 -62.43
C GLU A 175 3.00 42.11 -63.37
N ARG A 176 1.67 41.95 -63.29
CA ARG A 176 0.72 42.75 -64.09
C ARG A 176 0.77 44.25 -63.77
N LEU A 177 0.93 44.62 -62.49
CA LEU A 177 1.09 46.02 -62.09
C LEU A 177 2.38 46.60 -62.68
N ASN A 178 3.49 45.86 -62.59
CA ASN A 178 4.77 46.26 -63.19
C ASN A 178 4.68 46.38 -64.72
N GLN A 179 3.96 45.47 -65.38
CA GLN A 179 3.67 45.52 -66.82
C GLN A 179 2.96 46.84 -67.19
N VAL A 180 1.85 47.15 -66.50
CA VAL A 180 1.08 48.40 -66.72
C VAL A 180 1.91 49.65 -66.40
N LEU A 181 2.76 49.63 -65.37
CA LEU A 181 3.67 50.73 -65.06
C LEU A 181 4.74 50.93 -66.15
N MET A 182 5.26 49.85 -66.73
CA MET A 182 6.22 49.91 -67.84
C MET A 182 5.57 50.35 -69.16
N GLU A 183 4.33 49.93 -69.42
CA GLU A 183 3.52 50.40 -70.56
C GLU A 183 3.22 51.89 -70.42
N LYS A 184 2.71 52.35 -69.27
CA LYS A 184 2.50 53.78 -68.98
C LYS A 184 3.79 54.60 -69.09
N LYS A 185 4.94 54.04 -68.71
CA LYS A 185 6.26 54.68 -68.88
C LYS A 185 6.69 54.76 -70.35
N LYS A 186 6.33 53.78 -71.18
CA LYS A 186 6.57 53.79 -72.63
C LYS A 186 5.66 54.81 -73.32
N GLU A 187 4.38 54.83 -72.95
CA GLU A 187 3.35 55.73 -73.47
C GLU A 187 3.64 57.21 -73.13
N SER A 188 4.11 57.46 -71.90
CA SER A 188 4.65 58.76 -71.48
C SER A 188 5.92 59.16 -72.26
N ARG A 189 6.73 58.20 -72.69
CA ARG A 189 7.92 58.45 -73.55
C ARG A 189 7.52 58.92 -74.95
N SER A 190 6.55 58.25 -75.58
CA SER A 190 5.99 58.68 -76.87
C SER A 190 5.22 60.00 -76.77
N GLY A 191 4.52 60.25 -75.66
CA GLY A 191 3.89 61.56 -75.39
C GLY A 191 4.91 62.68 -75.27
N MET A 192 6.09 62.40 -74.69
CA MET A 192 7.20 63.35 -74.60
C MET A 192 7.83 63.64 -75.98
N GLU A 193 7.95 62.63 -76.86
CA GLU A 193 8.40 62.82 -78.25
C GLU A 193 7.41 63.68 -79.06
N ILE A 194 6.10 63.45 -78.90
CA ILE A 194 5.05 64.27 -79.53
C ILE A 194 5.10 65.72 -79.01
N MET A 195 5.30 65.94 -77.70
CA MET A 195 5.48 67.29 -77.15
C MET A 195 6.74 67.98 -77.68
N ASN A 196 7.88 67.29 -77.76
CA ASN A 196 9.10 67.86 -78.35
C ASN A 196 8.91 68.26 -79.83
N LEU A 197 8.16 67.47 -80.61
CA LEU A 197 7.83 67.81 -82.00
C LEU A 197 6.87 69.00 -82.11
N LEU A 198 5.90 69.13 -81.20
CA LEU A 198 4.99 70.29 -81.14
C LEU A 198 5.69 71.57 -80.65
N GLN A 199 6.64 71.47 -79.72
CA GLN A 199 7.36 72.61 -79.16
C GLN A 199 8.32 73.27 -80.17
N VAL A 200 8.70 72.58 -81.25
CA VAL A 200 9.45 73.15 -82.39
C VAL A 200 8.58 74.03 -83.30
N TRP A 201 7.26 73.83 -83.33
CA TRP A 201 6.34 74.54 -84.25
C TRP A 201 5.48 75.63 -83.58
N GLY A 202 5.58 75.80 -82.26
CA GLY A 202 4.76 76.75 -81.49
C GLY A 202 5.58 77.86 -80.81
N SER A 203 6.11 78.82 -81.56
CA SER A 203 6.73 80.03 -81.00
C SER A 203 6.65 81.22 -81.96
N VAL A 204 5.90 82.26 -81.57
CA VAL A 204 6.06 83.73 -81.80
C VAL A 204 4.69 84.44 -81.55
N PRO A 205 4.64 85.67 -81.01
CA PRO A 205 3.55 86.04 -80.08
C PRO A 205 2.75 87.32 -80.43
N HIS A 206 1.57 87.46 -79.79
CA HIS A 206 0.83 88.69 -79.45
C HIS A 206 -0.10 88.33 -78.26
N GLY A 207 -0.57 89.22 -77.39
CA GLY A 207 -0.58 90.69 -77.37
C GLY A 207 -1.89 91.13 -76.67
N ASP A 208 -1.83 92.08 -75.74
CA ASP A 208 -2.91 92.36 -74.77
C ASP A 208 -4.28 92.79 -75.37
N LEU A 209 -5.38 92.60 -74.62
CA LEU A 209 -6.19 93.71 -74.05
C LEU A 209 -7.54 93.27 -73.38
N THR A 210 -7.72 93.71 -72.13
CA THR A 210 -8.94 94.22 -71.44
C THR A 210 -10.38 93.86 -71.91
N GLY A 211 -11.29 93.51 -70.98
CA GLY A 211 -12.75 93.58 -71.28
C GLY A 211 -13.79 92.93 -70.35
N ASN A 212 -13.89 93.36 -69.08
CA ASN A 212 -15.08 93.39 -68.18
C ASN A 212 -16.40 92.59 -68.45
N MET A 213 -16.86 91.92 -67.36
CA MET A 213 -18.22 92.00 -66.74
C MET A 213 -19.35 90.99 -67.08
N LEU A 214 -20.14 90.72 -66.02
CA LEU A 214 -21.41 89.97 -65.84
C LEU A 214 -21.20 88.57 -65.22
N GLU A 215 -21.24 88.40 -63.89
CA GLU A 215 -22.39 88.57 -62.98
C GLU A 215 -23.60 87.69 -63.34
N TYR A 216 -23.70 86.53 -62.69
CA TYR A 216 -24.98 85.98 -62.23
C TYR A 216 -24.79 85.28 -60.87
N SER A 217 -25.59 85.70 -59.90
CA SER A 217 -25.68 85.11 -58.57
C SER A 217 -26.56 83.86 -58.55
N CYS A 218 -26.23 82.88 -57.69
CA CYS A 218 -27.15 82.43 -56.62
C CYS A 218 -26.56 81.27 -55.78
N LEU A 219 -26.44 81.51 -54.48
CA LEU A 219 -26.47 80.45 -53.45
C LEU A 219 -27.94 80.08 -53.15
N PRO A 220 -28.18 78.92 -52.53
CA PRO A 220 -28.64 79.01 -51.15
C PRO A 220 -27.82 78.16 -50.17
N LYS A 221 -27.68 78.68 -48.96
CA LYS A 221 -27.13 77.94 -47.81
C LYS A 221 -28.19 76.97 -47.29
N ILE A 222 -27.80 75.75 -46.96
CA ILE A 222 -28.52 74.92 -45.98
C ILE A 222 -27.60 74.74 -44.77
N LYS A 223 -28.04 75.25 -43.62
CA LYS A 223 -27.50 74.91 -42.30
C LYS A 223 -28.62 74.22 -41.52
N GLU A 224 -28.50 72.92 -41.32
CA GLU A 224 -29.20 72.22 -40.24
C GLU A 224 -28.18 71.36 -39.49
N GLY A 225 -28.29 71.32 -38.17
CA GLY A 225 -27.24 70.80 -37.29
C GLY A 225 -27.44 69.34 -36.92
N ARG A 226 -26.33 68.64 -36.67
CA ARG A 226 -26.25 67.57 -35.67
C ARG A 226 -24.82 67.42 -35.14
N GLN A 227 -24.73 66.96 -33.90
CA GLN A 227 -23.49 66.88 -33.12
C GLN A 227 -22.47 65.89 -33.71
N ARG A 228 -21.18 66.21 -33.61
CA ARG A 228 -20.11 65.23 -33.40
C ARG A 228 -19.04 65.85 -32.50
N GLY A 229 -18.75 65.18 -31.38
CA GLY A 229 -17.74 65.64 -30.44
C GLY A 229 -16.33 65.52 -31.00
N THR A 230 -15.45 66.42 -30.56
CA THR A 230 -14.01 66.36 -30.82
C THR A 230 -13.37 65.18 -30.07
N TRP A 231 -13.33 64.02 -30.73
CA TRP A 231 -12.64 62.83 -30.22
C TRP A 231 -11.12 63.06 -30.23
N ASN A 232 -10.53 63.22 -29.05
CA ASN A 232 -9.11 63.52 -28.89
C ASN A 232 -8.26 62.22 -28.93
N GLY A 233 -8.28 61.53 -30.08
CA GLY A 233 -7.84 60.14 -30.25
C GLY A 233 -6.43 59.83 -29.72
N LYS A 234 -5.49 60.76 -29.83
CA LYS A 234 -4.10 60.60 -29.38
C LYS A 234 -3.94 60.21 -27.91
N LYS A 235 -4.91 60.54 -27.04
CA LYS A 235 -4.89 60.13 -25.63
C LYS A 235 -5.47 58.72 -25.44
N ALA A 236 -6.60 58.44 -26.08
CA ALA A 236 -7.25 57.13 -26.05
C ALA A 236 -6.37 56.01 -26.63
N ASP A 237 -5.64 56.28 -27.72
CA ASP A 237 -4.71 55.33 -28.32
C ASP A 237 -3.54 55.04 -27.37
N ASN A 238 -2.99 56.06 -26.70
CA ASN A 238 -1.89 55.90 -25.75
C ASN A 238 -2.32 55.09 -24.51
N ASP A 239 -3.50 55.37 -23.97
CA ASP A 239 -4.11 54.61 -22.87
C ASP A 239 -4.42 53.15 -23.28
N PHE A 240 -4.74 52.90 -24.56
CA PHE A 240 -4.95 51.56 -25.10
C PHE A 240 -3.65 50.77 -25.24
N TYR A 241 -2.60 51.36 -25.82
CA TYR A 241 -1.27 50.74 -25.86
C TYR A 241 -0.74 50.45 -24.46
N LYS A 242 -0.92 51.38 -23.51
CA LYS A 242 -0.53 51.19 -22.12
C LYS A 242 -1.25 49.98 -21.50
N LYS A 243 -2.58 49.86 -21.64
CA LYS A 243 -3.33 48.69 -21.14
C LYS A 243 -2.86 47.37 -21.73
N ILE A 244 -2.44 47.34 -22.99
CA ILE A 244 -1.89 46.13 -23.61
C ILE A 244 -0.52 45.77 -23.00
N VAL A 245 0.34 46.76 -22.77
CA VAL A 245 1.64 46.55 -22.10
C VAL A 245 1.43 46.12 -20.66
N ASP A 246 0.62 46.83 -19.87
CA ASP A 246 0.30 46.50 -18.47
C ASP A 246 -0.26 45.06 -18.36
N ALA A 247 -1.14 44.63 -19.28
CA ALA A 247 -1.68 43.28 -19.32
C ALA A 247 -0.65 42.21 -19.72
N TYR A 248 0.28 42.55 -20.62
CA TYR A 248 1.38 41.66 -21.01
C TYR A 248 2.40 41.50 -19.88
N GLU A 249 2.75 42.60 -19.19
CA GLU A 249 3.62 42.60 -18.01
C GLU A 249 3.02 41.80 -16.86
N ALA A 250 1.72 42.00 -16.56
CA ALA A 250 1.01 41.21 -15.55
C ALA A 250 1.02 39.70 -15.89
N LYS A 251 0.76 39.33 -17.15
CA LYS A 251 0.82 37.94 -17.58
C LYS A 251 2.23 37.35 -17.59
N ASN A 252 3.25 38.17 -17.82
CA ASN A 252 4.65 37.75 -17.72
C ASN A 252 5.07 37.55 -16.24
N GLN A 253 4.55 38.35 -15.31
CA GLN A 253 4.72 38.14 -13.86
C GLN A 253 4.02 36.86 -13.39
N GLU A 254 2.78 36.61 -13.84
CA GLU A 254 2.02 35.38 -13.59
C GLU A 254 2.82 34.14 -14.05
N LEU A 255 3.30 34.13 -15.30
CA LEU A 255 4.14 33.05 -15.83
C LEU A 255 5.45 32.87 -15.07
N MET A 256 6.09 33.95 -14.59
CA MET A 256 7.30 33.86 -13.78
C MET A 256 7.03 33.26 -12.39
N GLN A 257 5.89 33.56 -11.79
CA GLN A 257 5.45 32.97 -10.53
C GLN A 257 5.11 31.48 -10.70
N GLU A 258 4.31 31.11 -11.71
CA GLU A 258 4.03 29.71 -12.04
C GLU A 258 5.33 28.92 -12.27
N ASN A 259 6.32 29.51 -12.94
CA ASN A 259 7.61 28.88 -13.19
C ASN A 259 8.43 28.69 -11.89
N ALA A 260 8.32 29.61 -10.94
CA ALA A 260 8.91 29.47 -9.61
C ALA A 260 8.23 28.36 -8.78
N ASP A 261 6.90 28.30 -8.82
CA ASP A 261 6.10 27.29 -8.11
C ASP A 261 6.32 25.89 -8.70
N LEU A 262 6.40 25.75 -10.03
CA LEU A 262 6.78 24.49 -10.68
C LEU A 262 8.20 24.04 -10.30
N LYS A 263 9.16 24.97 -10.16
CA LYS A 263 10.52 24.66 -9.68
C LYS A 263 10.52 24.26 -8.20
N ALA A 264 9.68 24.86 -7.37
CA ALA A 264 9.52 24.48 -5.96
C ALA A 264 8.89 23.08 -5.83
N LEU A 265 7.83 22.79 -6.60
CA LEU A 265 7.19 21.49 -6.67
C LEU A 265 8.17 20.40 -7.15
N LEU A 266 8.95 20.67 -8.20
CA LEU A 266 9.95 19.73 -8.70
C LEU A 266 11.01 19.40 -7.64
N ARG A 267 11.51 20.39 -6.89
CA ARG A 267 12.43 20.16 -5.76
C ARG A 267 11.78 19.36 -4.64
N SER A 268 10.50 19.62 -4.33
CA SER A 268 9.74 18.85 -3.33
C SER A 268 9.60 17.39 -3.76
N MET A 269 9.21 17.12 -5.00
CA MET A 269 9.14 15.75 -5.54
C MET A 269 10.50 15.04 -5.54
N GLN A 270 11.57 15.75 -5.91
CA GLN A 270 12.95 15.22 -5.85
C GLN A 270 13.35 14.87 -4.42
N ALA A 271 13.01 15.71 -3.43
CA ALA A 271 13.26 15.41 -2.02
C ALA A 271 12.46 14.17 -1.54
N THR A 272 11.17 14.07 -1.87
CA THR A 272 10.35 12.90 -1.53
C THR A 272 10.90 11.61 -2.14
N LEU A 273 11.33 11.64 -3.42
CA LEU A 273 11.97 10.50 -4.08
C LEU A 273 13.30 10.12 -3.42
N LEU A 274 14.11 11.12 -3.02
CA LEU A 274 15.37 10.88 -2.32
C LEU A 274 15.13 10.22 -0.95
N THR A 275 14.17 10.73 -0.16
CA THR A 275 13.78 10.15 1.12
C THR A 275 13.27 8.73 0.95
N ALA A 276 12.39 8.47 -0.03
CA ALA A 276 11.88 7.14 -0.33
C ALA A 276 13.00 6.16 -0.70
N ALA A 277 13.95 6.58 -1.54
CA ALA A 277 15.11 5.77 -1.91
C ALA A 277 16.02 5.46 -0.70
N VAL A 278 16.26 6.43 0.19
CA VAL A 278 17.03 6.20 1.43
C VAL A 278 16.32 5.21 2.35
N SER A 279 15.00 5.34 2.56
CA SER A 279 14.24 4.37 3.36
C SER A 279 14.21 2.97 2.74
N PHE A 280 14.17 2.85 1.41
CA PHE A 280 14.23 1.56 0.71
C PHE A 280 15.60 0.89 0.85
N ILE A 281 16.69 1.67 0.76
CA ILE A 281 18.05 1.18 1.00
C ILE A 281 18.21 0.72 2.45
N ALA A 282 17.68 1.46 3.42
CA ALA A 282 17.70 1.08 4.84
C ALA A 282 16.89 -0.23 5.09
N ALA A 283 15.72 -0.38 4.47
CA ALA A 283 14.93 -1.61 4.54
C ALA A 283 15.72 -2.82 4.00
N LEU A 284 16.30 -2.73 2.80
CA LEU A 284 17.13 -3.78 2.22
C LEU A 284 18.37 -4.11 3.07
N GLN A 285 18.97 -3.12 3.74
CA GLN A 285 20.07 -3.35 4.68
C GLN A 285 19.59 -4.10 5.94
N SER A 286 18.42 -3.76 6.48
CA SER A 286 17.83 -4.45 7.65
C SER A 286 17.48 -5.90 7.35
N GLU A 287 16.90 -6.18 6.18
CA GLU A 287 16.55 -7.53 5.71
C GLU A 287 17.82 -8.37 5.50
N LYS A 288 18.89 -7.77 4.96
CA LYS A 288 20.20 -8.41 4.84
C LYS A 288 20.84 -8.73 6.20
N THR A 289 20.72 -7.87 7.21
CA THR A 289 21.21 -8.18 8.56
C THR A 289 20.41 -9.31 9.22
N LEU A 290 19.10 -9.38 8.99
CA LEU A 290 18.27 -10.50 9.43
C LEU A 290 18.77 -11.82 8.80
N TYR A 291 19.02 -11.81 7.49
CA TYR A 291 19.50 -12.99 6.74
C TYR A 291 20.89 -13.49 7.15
N LEU A 292 21.76 -12.65 7.71
CA LEU A 292 23.04 -13.11 8.27
C LEU A 292 22.90 -13.70 9.69
N SER A 293 21.83 -13.37 10.42
CA SER A 293 21.59 -13.91 11.77
C SER A 293 20.98 -15.31 11.79
N ASP A 294 20.33 -15.74 10.70
CA ASP A 294 19.58 -17.01 10.63
C ASP A 294 20.34 -18.16 9.93
N GLN A 295 21.67 -18.17 9.94
CA GLN A 295 22.49 -19.26 9.34
C GLN A 295 22.48 -20.58 10.15
N THR A 296 21.34 -20.96 10.74
CA THR A 296 21.17 -22.27 11.42
C THR A 296 19.98 -23.10 10.92
N LYS A 297 19.60 -23.01 9.64
CA LYS A 297 18.97 -24.11 8.86
C LYS A 297 18.98 -23.85 7.34
N PRO A 298 19.30 -24.84 6.48
CA PRO A 298 19.15 -24.71 5.03
C PRO A 298 17.92 -25.45 4.49
N LYS A 299 16.98 -24.74 3.86
CA LYS A 299 16.14 -25.27 2.76
C LYS A 299 15.93 -24.18 1.72
N GLY A 300 16.34 -24.44 0.48
CA GLY A 300 16.38 -23.43 -0.57
C GLY A 300 15.06 -23.27 -1.33
N LEU A 301 14.79 -22.05 -1.77
CA LEU A 301 13.93 -21.71 -2.90
C LEU A 301 14.69 -20.67 -3.75
N ASN A 302 14.86 -20.94 -5.05
CA ASN A 302 15.73 -20.14 -5.90
C ASN A 302 14.97 -18.97 -6.53
N LEU A 303 15.23 -17.76 -6.04
CA LEU A 303 14.52 -16.53 -6.43
C LEU A 303 14.74 -16.12 -7.90
N ASN A 304 15.79 -16.62 -8.58
CA ASN A 304 16.04 -16.28 -9.99
C ASN A 304 14.98 -16.83 -10.95
N TYR A 305 14.22 -17.85 -10.56
CA TYR A 305 13.26 -18.49 -11.48
C TYR A 305 11.99 -17.65 -11.69
N TRP A 306 11.60 -16.81 -10.72
CA TRP A 306 10.37 -16.01 -10.82
C TRP A 306 10.52 -14.77 -11.71
N VAL A 307 11.63 -14.03 -11.57
CA VAL A 307 11.86 -12.79 -12.34
C VAL A 307 12.14 -13.06 -13.83
N GLN A 308 12.63 -14.27 -14.16
CA GLN A 308 13.02 -14.61 -15.53
C GLN A 308 11.85 -15.09 -16.43
N VAL A 309 10.72 -15.47 -15.85
CA VAL A 309 9.53 -15.94 -16.60
C VAL A 309 8.71 -14.76 -17.14
N ASP A 310 8.32 -13.82 -16.26
CA ASP A 310 7.43 -12.69 -16.61
C ASP A 310 7.95 -11.83 -17.77
N MET A 311 9.27 -11.58 -17.81
CA MET A 311 9.89 -10.76 -18.84
C MET A 311 10.00 -11.47 -20.21
N ARG A 312 9.87 -12.80 -20.24
CA ARG A 312 10.11 -13.62 -21.44
C ARG A 312 8.85 -13.82 -22.30
N ASP A 313 7.69 -13.80 -21.67
CA ASP A 313 6.41 -13.88 -22.36
C ASP A 313 6.01 -12.53 -23.00
N PHE A 314 6.43 -11.41 -22.42
CA PHE A 314 6.18 -10.07 -22.98
C PHE A 314 6.95 -9.80 -24.30
N ILE A 315 8.08 -10.47 -24.53
CA ILE A 315 8.94 -10.24 -25.71
C ILE A 315 8.52 -11.08 -26.93
N ASN A 316 7.76 -12.17 -26.73
CA ASN A 316 7.41 -13.13 -27.79
C ASN A 316 5.99 -12.96 -28.39
N ALA A 317 5.26 -11.89 -28.05
CA ALA A 317 3.97 -11.62 -28.67
C ALA A 317 4.14 -11.24 -30.17
N PRO A 318 3.50 -11.97 -31.12
CA PRO A 318 3.70 -11.70 -32.55
C PRO A 318 3.00 -10.41 -32.99
N ASN A 319 3.74 -9.55 -33.70
CA ASN A 319 3.21 -8.33 -34.34
C ASN A 319 2.13 -8.67 -35.38
N GLY A 320 0.86 -8.42 -35.04
CA GLY A 320 -0.29 -8.64 -35.92
C GLY A 320 -0.76 -7.35 -36.61
N SER A 321 -0.09 -6.93 -37.69
CA SER A 321 -0.62 -5.90 -38.58
C SER A 321 -1.50 -6.51 -39.67
N SER A 322 -2.76 -6.11 -39.79
CA SER A 322 -3.51 -6.24 -41.04
C SER A 322 -4.62 -5.19 -41.20
N LYS A 323 -4.85 -4.79 -42.46
CA LYS A 323 -5.93 -3.91 -42.90
C LYS A 323 -6.91 -4.75 -43.72
N GLN A 324 -8.22 -4.63 -43.52
CA GLN A 324 -9.18 -4.76 -44.63
C GLN A 324 -10.53 -4.07 -44.36
N SER A 325 -11.22 -3.83 -45.46
CA SER A 325 -12.20 -2.83 -45.86
C SER A 325 -13.69 -3.19 -45.72
N VAL A 326 -14.52 -2.15 -45.49
CA VAL A 326 -15.70 -1.72 -46.30
C VAL A 326 -16.95 -2.61 -46.44
N ALA A 327 -18.08 -2.06 -45.94
CA ALA A 327 -19.52 -2.14 -46.36
C ALA A 327 -20.21 -3.52 -46.53
N VAL A 328 -21.47 -3.74 -46.13
CA VAL A 328 -22.74 -3.12 -46.62
C VAL A 328 -23.90 -3.29 -45.61
N ASN A 329 -24.95 -2.45 -45.74
CA ASN A 329 -26.32 -2.39 -45.17
C ASN A 329 -26.96 -3.70 -44.61
N GLU A 330 -28.03 -3.74 -43.79
CA GLU A 330 -29.17 -2.85 -43.42
C GLU A 330 -29.49 -2.99 -41.90
N GLY A 331 -30.38 -2.26 -41.22
CA GLY A 331 -31.26 -1.12 -41.57
C GLY A 331 -32.68 -1.24 -40.93
N LEU A 332 -33.10 -0.30 -40.05
CA LEU A 332 -34.49 -0.14 -39.58
C LEU A 332 -34.72 1.25 -38.94
N ASP A 333 -35.88 1.86 -39.21
CA ASP A 333 -36.16 3.28 -39.02
C ASP A 333 -36.55 3.74 -37.60
N THR A 334 -36.30 5.02 -37.32
CA THR A 334 -37.36 5.94 -36.83
C THR A 334 -36.99 7.41 -37.08
N ASP A 335 -37.89 8.13 -37.74
CA ASP A 335 -37.72 9.51 -38.26
C ASP A 335 -38.39 10.54 -37.28
N PRO A 336 -38.55 11.86 -37.56
CA PRO A 336 -37.59 12.85 -37.07
C PRO A 336 -38.21 14.08 -36.36
N ALA A 337 -37.37 15.11 -36.23
CA ALA A 337 -37.68 16.55 -36.15
C ALA A 337 -38.01 17.18 -34.78
N ARG A 338 -37.06 18.01 -34.33
CA ARG A 338 -37.39 19.38 -33.86
C ARG A 338 -36.25 20.36 -34.13
N SER A 339 -36.54 21.38 -34.94
CA SER A 339 -35.65 22.51 -35.19
C SER A 339 -35.62 23.47 -34.00
N PRO A 340 -34.48 24.11 -33.67
CA PRO A 340 -34.37 25.03 -32.54
C PRO A 340 -34.84 26.46 -32.87
N PHE A 341 -34.97 27.26 -31.80
CA PHE A 341 -35.26 28.70 -31.74
C PHE A 341 -36.73 29.14 -31.90
N GLY A 342 -37.32 29.52 -30.76
CA GLY A 342 -38.56 30.27 -30.68
C GLY A 342 -38.63 31.12 -29.40
N GLY A 343 -38.28 32.40 -29.50
CA GLY A 343 -38.86 33.44 -28.63
C GLY A 343 -38.01 34.03 -27.48
N ARG A 344 -37.48 35.23 -27.76
CA ARG A 344 -37.45 36.43 -26.90
C ARG A 344 -36.39 36.65 -25.80
N THR A 345 -35.73 37.81 -26.01
CA THR A 345 -35.19 38.81 -25.07
C THR A 345 -33.69 38.75 -24.78
N ASP A 346 -33.00 39.83 -25.16
CA ASP A 346 -31.57 40.05 -24.94
C ASP A 346 -31.21 40.16 -23.46
N VAL A 347 -30.46 39.17 -22.96
CA VAL A 347 -29.30 39.41 -22.11
C VAL A 347 -28.19 38.49 -22.63
N PHE A 348 -27.03 39.07 -22.97
CA PHE A 348 -25.84 38.31 -23.37
C PHE A 348 -25.15 37.71 -22.13
N ASP A 349 -25.81 36.75 -21.48
CA ASP A 349 -25.17 35.94 -20.44
C ASP A 349 -24.20 34.95 -21.09
N LEU A 350 -22.93 35.36 -21.06
CA LEU A 350 -21.80 34.57 -21.51
C LEU A 350 -21.76 33.24 -20.70
N PRO A 351 -21.38 32.07 -21.27
CA PRO A 351 -21.64 30.74 -20.67
C PRO A 351 -20.87 30.38 -19.37
N PHE A 352 -20.31 31.38 -18.68
CA PHE A 352 -19.41 31.23 -17.56
C PHE A 352 -20.07 30.97 -16.21
N HIS A 353 -21.39 31.21 -16.02
CA HIS A 353 -22.03 30.93 -14.73
C HIS A 353 -22.10 29.42 -14.45
N MET A 354 -22.64 28.61 -15.38
CA MET A 354 -22.65 27.14 -15.27
C MET A 354 -21.24 26.53 -15.19
N ALA A 355 -20.22 27.19 -15.75
CA ALA A 355 -18.82 26.78 -15.60
C ALA A 355 -18.29 27.14 -14.20
N ARG A 356 -18.57 28.35 -13.71
CA ARG A 356 -18.19 28.85 -12.38
C ARG A 356 -18.79 27.97 -11.28
N ASP A 357 -20.07 27.67 -11.33
CA ASP A 357 -20.75 26.90 -10.27
C ASP A 357 -20.17 25.48 -10.19
N LYS A 358 -19.91 24.84 -11.34
CA LYS A 358 -19.23 23.53 -11.43
C LYS A 358 -17.78 23.59 -10.94
N ILE A 359 -17.06 24.68 -11.21
CA ILE A 359 -15.69 24.90 -10.71
C ILE A 359 -15.72 25.10 -9.19
N GLU A 360 -16.67 25.87 -8.67
CA GLU A 360 -16.82 26.14 -7.23
C GLU A 360 -17.22 24.87 -6.47
N GLU A 361 -18.16 24.08 -6.98
CA GLU A 361 -18.54 22.76 -6.44
C GLU A 361 -17.37 21.77 -6.50
N SER A 362 -16.62 21.73 -7.61
CA SER A 362 -15.40 20.91 -7.74
C SER A 362 -14.33 21.32 -6.73
N LEU A 363 -14.13 22.62 -6.51
CA LEU A 363 -13.21 23.15 -5.51
C LEU A 363 -13.67 22.81 -4.09
N ARG A 364 -14.95 23.03 -3.74
CA ARG A 364 -15.52 22.65 -2.43
C ARG A 364 -15.36 21.15 -2.15
N THR A 365 -15.63 20.31 -3.15
CA THR A 365 -15.45 18.84 -3.04
C THR A 365 -13.99 18.44 -2.87
N LYS A 366 -13.07 19.06 -3.62
CA LYS A 366 -11.62 18.83 -3.47
C LYS A 366 -11.13 19.30 -2.09
N MET A 367 -11.62 20.43 -1.59
CA MET A 367 -11.25 20.98 -0.29
C MET A 367 -11.76 20.10 0.85
N ALA A 368 -12.97 19.56 0.75
CA ALA A 368 -13.50 18.55 1.67
C ALA A 368 -12.63 17.27 1.68
N SER A 369 -12.27 16.74 0.51
CA SER A 369 -11.38 15.57 0.37
C SER A 369 -9.93 15.83 0.85
N ILE A 370 -9.46 17.08 0.81
CA ILE A 370 -8.16 17.48 1.39
C ILE A 370 -8.28 17.52 2.93
N MET A 371 -9.34 18.12 3.48
CA MET A 371 -9.58 18.14 4.93
C MET A 371 -9.73 16.72 5.49
N GLU A 372 -10.49 15.85 4.82
CA GLU A 372 -10.65 14.45 5.21
C GLU A 372 -9.30 13.70 5.25
N ARG A 373 -8.47 13.84 4.22
CA ARG A 373 -7.12 13.24 4.19
C ARG A 373 -6.17 13.84 5.22
N MET A 374 -6.32 15.12 5.55
CA MET A 374 -5.54 15.78 6.61
C MET A 374 -5.87 15.19 7.99
N VAL A 375 -7.17 14.99 8.28
CA VAL A 375 -7.64 14.32 9.52
C VAL A 375 -7.15 12.87 9.56
N GLN A 376 -7.31 12.11 8.48
CA GLN A 376 -6.83 10.73 8.40
C GLN A 376 -5.31 10.62 8.63
N SER A 377 -4.52 11.57 8.11
CA SER A 377 -3.07 11.61 8.32
C SER A 377 -2.71 11.97 9.78
N GLN A 378 -3.45 12.88 10.42
CA GLN A 378 -3.25 13.20 11.84
C GLN A 378 -3.61 12.02 12.75
N ASP A 379 -4.72 11.32 12.47
CA ASP A 379 -5.13 10.16 13.25
C ASP A 379 -4.21 8.96 13.03
N ALA A 380 -3.67 8.78 11.82
CA ALA A 380 -2.63 7.80 11.56
C ALA A 380 -1.34 8.12 12.35
N GLN A 381 -0.95 9.40 12.42
CA GLN A 381 0.24 9.83 13.16
C GLN A 381 0.06 9.67 14.68
N LYS A 382 -1.09 10.03 15.25
CA LYS A 382 -1.42 9.75 16.66
C LYS A 382 -1.45 8.26 16.98
N ARG A 383 -1.97 7.43 16.07
CA ARG A 383 -1.94 5.96 16.23
C ARG A 383 -0.51 5.43 16.22
N ALA A 384 0.35 5.93 15.34
CA ALA A 384 1.76 5.56 15.30
C ALA A 384 2.51 5.95 16.59
N GLU A 385 2.23 7.15 17.13
CA GLU A 385 2.75 7.65 18.40
C GLU A 385 2.35 6.74 19.58
N VAL A 386 1.05 6.43 19.72
CA VAL A 386 0.54 5.50 20.74
C VAL A 386 1.14 4.08 20.59
N THR A 387 1.37 3.59 19.36
CA THR A 387 2.06 2.31 19.18
C THR A 387 3.54 2.37 19.57
N SER A 388 4.21 3.51 19.37
CA SER A 388 5.60 3.71 19.79
C SER A 388 5.71 3.68 21.32
N GLU A 389 4.87 4.44 22.02
CA GLU A 389 4.79 4.45 23.49
C GLU A 389 4.50 3.05 24.06
N ALA A 390 3.62 2.28 23.40
CA ALA A 390 3.33 0.90 23.78
C ALA A 390 4.55 -0.01 23.64
N THR A 391 5.31 0.09 22.54
CA THR A 391 6.54 -0.72 22.34
C THR A 391 7.67 -0.33 23.28
N GLU A 392 7.82 0.96 23.61
CA GLU A 392 8.81 1.43 24.59
C GLU A 392 8.49 0.86 25.98
N ARG A 393 7.21 0.87 26.38
CA ARG A 393 6.76 0.31 27.65
C ARG A 393 6.82 -1.22 27.71
N GLU A 394 6.72 -1.91 26.58
CA GLU A 394 6.97 -3.35 26.49
C GLU A 394 8.45 -3.67 26.76
N LEU A 395 9.37 -2.90 26.16
CA LEU A 395 10.82 -3.03 26.40
C LEU A 395 11.22 -2.70 27.86
N GLU A 396 10.59 -1.69 28.49
CA GLU A 396 10.78 -1.41 29.93
C GLU A 396 10.39 -2.62 30.80
N LEU A 397 9.27 -3.29 30.48
CA LEU A 397 8.78 -4.45 31.23
C LEU A 397 9.66 -5.69 30.98
N GLU A 398 10.20 -5.89 29.78
CA GLU A 398 11.19 -6.94 29.52
C GLU A 398 12.47 -6.73 30.33
N ALA A 399 12.97 -5.49 30.42
CA ALA A 399 14.14 -5.16 31.24
C ALA A 399 13.91 -5.48 32.73
N GLN A 400 12.75 -5.08 33.28
CA GLN A 400 12.36 -5.40 34.67
C GLN A 400 12.24 -6.92 34.90
N LEU A 401 11.75 -7.68 33.92
CA LEU A 401 11.69 -9.14 34.01
C LEU A 401 13.07 -9.80 33.98
N VAL A 402 14.03 -9.24 33.23
CA VAL A 402 15.43 -9.71 33.25
C VAL A 402 16.08 -9.45 34.61
N GLU A 403 15.88 -8.27 35.19
CA GLU A 403 16.37 -7.93 36.54
C GLU A 403 15.75 -8.85 37.60
N ALA A 404 14.43 -9.03 37.59
CA ALA A 404 13.73 -9.93 38.52
C ALA A 404 14.23 -11.39 38.42
N ARG A 405 14.51 -11.89 37.20
CA ARG A 405 15.12 -13.22 37.00
C ARG A 405 16.53 -13.30 37.59
N SER A 406 17.33 -12.23 37.46
CA SER A 406 18.67 -12.16 38.05
C SER A 406 18.61 -12.26 39.58
N ILE A 407 17.72 -11.49 40.21
CA ILE A 407 17.49 -11.51 41.67
C ILE A 407 17.06 -12.91 42.14
N ILE A 408 16.10 -13.55 41.44
CA ILE A 408 15.65 -14.91 41.78
C ILE A 408 16.80 -15.93 41.66
N GLN A 409 17.64 -15.80 40.63
CA GLN A 409 18.79 -16.68 40.42
C GLN A 409 19.87 -16.49 41.49
N GLU A 410 20.10 -15.26 41.94
CA GLU A 410 20.99 -14.97 43.07
C GLU A 410 20.44 -15.56 44.38
N GLN A 411 19.15 -15.35 44.68
CA GLN A 411 18.48 -15.94 45.85
C GLN A 411 18.58 -17.48 45.83
N ALA A 412 18.36 -18.13 44.69
CA ALA A 412 18.53 -19.57 44.53
C ALA A 412 20.00 -20.04 44.75
N SER A 413 20.98 -19.25 44.31
CA SER A 413 22.41 -19.50 44.56
C SER A 413 22.73 -19.40 46.06
N ILE A 414 22.18 -18.40 46.75
CA ILE A 414 22.30 -18.23 48.20
C ILE A 414 21.67 -19.43 48.93
N MET A 415 20.43 -19.81 48.59
CA MET A 415 19.75 -20.97 49.19
C MET A 415 20.57 -22.27 49.03
N SER A 416 21.08 -22.54 47.83
CA SER A 416 21.95 -23.71 47.58
C SER A 416 23.21 -23.69 48.46
N LYS A 417 23.84 -22.52 48.66
CA LYS A 417 25.00 -22.36 49.55
C LYS A 417 24.67 -22.55 51.03
N HIS A 418 23.43 -22.27 51.46
CA HIS A 418 22.98 -22.53 52.83
C HIS A 418 22.64 -24.01 53.05
N LEU A 419 21.98 -24.67 52.10
CA LEU A 419 21.71 -26.11 52.15
C LEU A 419 23.03 -26.92 52.21
N ALA A 420 24.00 -26.62 51.33
CA ALA A 420 25.32 -27.25 51.33
C ALA A 420 26.19 -26.96 52.59
N LYS A 421 25.79 -25.99 53.43
CA LYS A 421 26.38 -25.79 54.77
C LYS A 421 25.66 -26.58 55.86
N SER A 422 24.37 -26.87 55.68
CA SER A 422 23.55 -27.66 56.61
C SER A 422 23.83 -29.17 56.52
N GLU A 423 24.28 -29.67 55.36
CA GLU A 423 24.55 -31.10 55.13
C GLU A 423 25.95 -31.57 55.58
N ARG A 424 26.81 -30.69 56.12
CA ARG A 424 28.10 -31.15 56.68
C ARG A 424 27.87 -31.85 58.01
N PRO A 425 28.26 -33.13 58.18
CA PRO A 425 28.13 -33.82 59.46
C PRO A 425 28.95 -33.10 60.54
N ARG A 426 28.37 -32.95 61.73
CA ARG A 426 29.16 -32.69 62.95
C ARG A 426 29.93 -33.96 63.28
N GLU A 427 31.16 -34.10 62.79
CA GLU A 427 32.05 -35.15 63.27
C GLU A 427 32.29 -34.97 64.76
N GLY A 428 31.91 -35.98 65.54
CA GLY A 428 32.03 -35.97 66.99
C GLY A 428 33.49 -36.00 67.41
N ILE A 429 33.83 -35.21 68.44
CA ILE A 429 35.14 -35.24 69.09
C ILE A 429 35.29 -36.61 69.77
N VAL A 430 35.99 -37.55 69.12
CA VAL A 430 36.35 -38.84 69.70
C VAL A 430 37.52 -38.62 70.67
N SER A 431 37.22 -38.73 71.96
CA SER A 431 38.23 -38.81 73.02
C SER A 431 39.07 -40.09 72.83
N SER A 432 40.36 -39.93 72.56
CA SER A 432 41.31 -41.05 72.53
C SER A 432 42.11 -41.08 73.84
N THR A 433 41.78 -42.05 74.68
CA THR A 433 42.50 -42.33 75.93
C THR A 433 43.71 -43.22 75.72
N ALA A 434 44.80 -42.88 76.43
CA ALA A 434 45.84 -43.77 76.94
C ALA A 434 46.64 -44.65 75.95
N LYS A 435 47.90 -44.26 75.75
CA LYS A 435 49.02 -45.21 75.74
C LYS A 435 49.93 -44.88 76.93
N GLY A 436 50.20 -45.88 77.76
CA GLY A 436 51.01 -45.72 78.96
C GLY A 436 52.50 -45.60 78.64
N VAL A 437 53.23 -44.94 79.53
CA VAL A 437 54.69 -45.02 79.66
C VAL A 437 54.96 -45.41 81.10
N CYS A 438 55.59 -46.57 81.30
CA CYS A 438 56.22 -46.90 82.57
C CYS A 438 57.63 -46.29 82.57
N ASN A 439 57.88 -45.42 83.55
CA ASN A 439 59.10 -45.38 84.37
C ASN A 439 58.86 -44.43 85.55
#